data_AF-A0A523YDB5-F1
#
_entry.id   AF-A0A523YDB5-F1
#
_cell.length_a   1.000
_cell.length_b   1.000
_cell.length_c   1.000
_cell.angle_alpha   90.00
_cell.angle_beta   90.00
_cell.angle_gamma   90.00
#
_symmetry.space_group_name_H-M   'P 1'
#
loop_
_entity.id
_entity.type
_entity.pdbx_description
1 polymer ?
#
loop_
_entity_poly.entity_id
_entity_poly.type
_entity_poly.pdbx_seq_one_letter_code
_entity_poly.pdbx_strand_id
1 'polypeptide(L)'
;MKITPECFPCLLRRSLYETNLVNPELGYEAMKTAADVLLCEFGENSNSAEVATKVHRAVYDLLGTDDPYKDIKKRCNDIALKLYPRAEELVRGSEDPFKAAV
;
A
#
# COMPACT_ATOMS: atom_id res chain seq x y z
N MET A 1 -6.84 -13.12 0.76
CA MET A 1 -7.81 -13.02 -0.36
C MET A 1 -7.18 -13.69 -1.57
N LYS A 2 -7.99 -14.27 -2.48
CA LYS A 2 -7.45 -14.79 -3.74
C LYS A 2 -7.12 -13.61 -4.65
N ILE A 3 -6.07 -13.75 -5.44
CA ILE A 3 -5.77 -12.76 -6.48
C ILE A 3 -6.85 -12.79 -7.57
N THR A 4 -7.15 -11.63 -8.14
CA THR A 4 -8.11 -11.49 -9.24
C THR A 4 -7.41 -10.80 -10.42
N PRO A 5 -7.96 -10.89 -11.65
CA PRO A 5 -7.37 -10.24 -12.83
C PRO A 5 -7.08 -8.74 -12.64
N GLU A 6 -7.90 -8.03 -11.85
CA GLU A 6 -7.74 -6.61 -11.56
C GLU A 6 -6.51 -6.31 -10.67
N CYS A 7 -6.01 -7.30 -9.92
CA CYS A 7 -4.83 -7.13 -9.08
C CYS A 7 -3.56 -6.88 -9.91
N PHE A 8 -3.46 -7.43 -11.12
CA PHE A 8 -2.27 -7.27 -11.97
C PHE A 8 -2.02 -5.80 -12.35
N PRO A 9 -2.96 -5.09 -13.01
CA PRO A 9 -2.77 -3.67 -13.32
C PRO A 9 -2.75 -2.78 -12.07
N CYS A 10 -3.43 -3.19 -10.99
CA CYS A 10 -3.41 -2.46 -9.72
C CYS A 10 -2.01 -2.43 -9.10
N LEU A 11 -1.34 -3.58 -9.02
CA LEU A 11 -0.01 -3.71 -8.43
C LEU A 11 1.07 -3.00 -9.26
N LEU A 12 0.99 -3.04 -10.59
CA LEU A 12 1.88 -2.25 -11.45
C LEU A 12 1.70 -0.74 -11.22
N ARG A 13 0.45 -0.26 -11.18
CA ARG A 13 0.17 1.15 -10.89
C ARG A 13 0.71 1.57 -9.52
N ARG A 14 0.58 0.71 -8.52
CA ARG A 14 1.06 0.97 -7.15
C ARG A 14 2.59 1.02 -7.09
N SER A 15 3.25 0.10 -7.79
CA SER A 15 4.71 0.07 -7.92
C SER A 15 5.25 1.34 -8.61
N LEU A 16 4.52 1.87 -9.60
CA LEU A 16 4.90 3.12 -10.27
C LEU A 16 4.70 4.32 -9.36
N TYR A 17 3.62 4.32 -8.58
CA TYR A 17 3.37 5.35 -7.58
C TYR A 17 4.51 5.39 -6.53
N GLU A 18 4.92 4.24 -6.00
CA GLU A 18 6.05 4.11 -5.07
C GLU A 18 7.35 4.63 -5.66
N THR A 19 7.63 4.25 -6.90
CA THR A 19 8.79 4.73 -7.66
C THR A 19 8.80 6.24 -7.76
N ASN A 20 7.66 6.85 -8.09
CA ASN A 20 7.54 8.31 -8.21
C ASN A 20 7.69 9.06 -6.88
N LEU A 21 7.45 8.41 -5.73
CA LEU A 21 7.70 9.00 -4.42
C LEU A 21 9.19 9.07 -4.07
N VAL A 22 10.00 8.17 -4.65
CA VAL A 22 11.40 7.95 -4.24
C VAL A 22 12.36 8.41 -5.32
N ASN A 23 12.24 7.85 -6.52
CA ASN A 23 13.08 8.17 -7.67
C ASN A 23 12.34 7.91 -9.00
N PRO A 24 11.67 8.94 -9.58
CA PRO A 24 10.94 8.79 -10.84
C PRO A 24 11.76 8.30 -12.03
N GLU A 25 13.08 8.54 -12.05
CA GLU A 25 13.97 8.15 -13.15
C GLU A 25 14.08 6.62 -13.30
N LEU A 26 13.83 5.87 -12.21
CA LEU A 26 13.83 4.41 -12.20
C LEU A 26 12.49 3.80 -12.67
N GLY A 27 11.55 4.61 -13.15
CA GLY A 27 10.20 4.18 -13.54
C GLY A 27 10.17 2.96 -14.47
N TYR A 28 11.02 2.96 -15.51
CA TYR A 28 11.08 1.84 -16.45
C TYR A 28 11.63 0.56 -15.82
N GLU A 29 12.68 0.65 -15.01
CA GLU A 29 13.28 -0.51 -14.33
C GLU A 29 12.31 -1.07 -13.29
N ALA A 30 11.68 -0.21 -12.50
CA ALA A 30 10.69 -0.61 -11.51
C ALA A 30 9.49 -1.32 -12.13
N MET A 31 9.00 -0.87 -13.29
CA MET A 31 7.90 -1.54 -13.99
C MET A 31 8.29 -2.91 -14.53
N LYS A 32 9.53 -3.06 -15.04
CA LYS A 32 10.04 -4.36 -15.46
C LYS A 32 10.16 -5.30 -14.27
N THR A 33 10.81 -4.87 -13.19
CA THR A 33 10.97 -5.66 -11.96
C THR A 33 9.63 -6.08 -11.38
N ALA A 34 8.66 -5.17 -11.28
CA ALA A 34 7.33 -5.49 -10.78
C ALA A 34 6.59 -6.47 -11.70
N ALA A 35 6.68 -6.30 -13.02
CA ALA A 35 6.05 -7.19 -13.99
C ALA A 35 6.66 -8.59 -13.96
N ASP A 36 7.99 -8.72 -13.86
CA ASP A 36 8.68 -10.00 -13.80
C ASP A 36 8.25 -10.81 -12.56
N VAL A 37 8.21 -10.16 -11.39
CA VAL A 37 7.73 -10.82 -10.16
C VAL A 37 6.25 -11.19 -10.28
N LEU A 38 5.41 -10.32 -10.83
CA LEU A 38 4.00 -10.62 -11.06
C LEU A 38 3.81 -11.83 -11.98
N LEU A 39 4.54 -11.90 -13.09
CA LEU A 39 4.43 -13.02 -14.03
C LEU A 39 4.82 -14.37 -13.41
N CYS A 40 5.76 -14.37 -12.47
CA CYS A 40 6.13 -15.59 -11.74
C CYS A 40 5.12 -16.01 -10.67
N GLU A 41 4.44 -15.05 -10.04
CA GLU A 41 3.67 -15.29 -8.81
C GLU A 41 2.14 -15.28 -9.02
N PHE A 42 1.68 -14.69 -10.12
CA PHE A 42 0.27 -14.50 -10.42
C PHE A 42 -0.37 -15.80 -10.94
N GLY A 43 -1.38 -16.31 -10.22
CA GLY A 43 -2.14 -17.49 -10.61
C GLY A 43 -3.48 -17.58 -9.89
N GLU A 44 -4.43 -18.36 -10.42
CA GLU A 44 -5.84 -18.39 -9.98
C GLU A 44 -6.05 -18.71 -8.48
N ASN A 45 -5.08 -19.34 -7.83
CA ASN A 45 -5.14 -19.67 -6.40
C ASN A 45 -4.07 -18.98 -5.56
N SER A 46 -3.30 -18.05 -6.15
CA SER A 46 -2.31 -17.27 -5.41
C SER A 46 -2.96 -16.33 -4.40
N ASN A 47 -2.31 -16.18 -3.25
CA ASN A 47 -2.73 -15.22 -2.22
C ASN A 47 -2.32 -13.81 -2.64
N SER A 48 -3.28 -12.89 -2.76
CA SER A 48 -3.02 -11.53 -3.22
C SER A 48 -2.04 -10.75 -2.33
N ALA A 49 -2.08 -10.96 -1.01
CA ALA A 49 -1.19 -10.26 -0.08
C ALA A 49 0.26 -10.76 -0.18
N GLU A 50 0.46 -12.05 -0.40
CA GLU A 50 1.80 -12.62 -0.59
C GLU A 50 2.42 -12.13 -1.90
N VAL A 51 1.65 -12.17 -3.00
CA VAL A 51 2.08 -11.65 -4.31
C VAL A 51 2.43 -10.17 -4.20
N ALA A 52 1.53 -9.35 -3.63
CA ALA A 52 1.77 -7.91 -3.45
C ALA A 52 3.05 -7.65 -2.63
N THR A 53 3.25 -8.39 -1.53
CA THR A 53 4.43 -8.24 -0.68
C THR A 53 5.71 -8.51 -1.46
N LYS A 54 5.75 -9.56 -2.28
CA LYS A 54 6.92 -9.87 -3.12
C LYS A 54 7.19 -8.78 -4.14
N VAL A 55 6.15 -8.28 -4.81
CA VAL A 55 6.26 -7.20 -5.80
C VAL A 55 6.80 -5.92 -5.17
N HIS A 56 6.19 -5.46 -4.07
CA HIS A 56 6.64 -4.24 -3.39
C HIS A 56 8.06 -4.36 -2.88
N ARG A 57 8.45 -5.49 -2.28
CA ARG A 57 9.84 -5.70 -1.81
C ARG A 57 10.84 -5.60 -2.95
N ALA A 58 10.58 -6.25 -4.08
CA ALA A 58 11.49 -6.18 -5.23
C ALA A 58 11.64 -4.75 -5.77
N VAL A 59 10.56 -3.96 -5.77
CA VAL A 59 10.60 -2.54 -6.15
C VAL A 59 11.36 -1.73 -5.10
N TYR A 60 11.18 -2.00 -3.81
CA TYR A 60 11.84 -1.27 -2.72
C TYR A 60 13.36 -1.52 -2.72
N ASP A 61 13.76 -2.77 -2.95
CA ASP A 61 15.17 -3.17 -3.09
C ASP A 61 15.83 -2.44 -4.27
N LEU A 62 15.14 -2.37 -5.42
CA LEU A 62 15.60 -1.61 -6.60
C LEU A 62 15.75 -0.11 -6.29
N LEU A 63 14.78 0.46 -5.57
CA LEU A 63 14.76 1.88 -5.20
C LEU A 63 15.76 2.22 -4.08
N GLY A 64 16.33 1.22 -3.40
CA GLY A 64 17.22 1.41 -2.26
C GLY A 64 16.54 2.07 -1.07
N THR A 65 15.25 1.77 -0.83
CA THR A 65 14.46 2.37 0.26
C THR A 65 13.67 1.32 1.01
N ASP A 66 13.65 1.42 2.34
CA ASP A 66 12.83 0.54 3.19
C ASP A 66 11.36 0.99 3.26
N ASP A 67 11.08 2.27 2.96
CA ASP A 67 9.76 2.87 3.18
C ASP A 67 9.49 4.07 2.24
N PRO A 68 8.99 3.83 1.02
CA PRO A 68 8.58 4.89 0.08
C PRO A 68 7.50 5.83 0.64
N TYR A 69 6.75 5.40 1.65
CA TYR A 69 5.60 6.12 2.17
C TYR A 69 5.89 6.89 3.45
N LYS A 70 7.14 6.95 3.92
CA LYS A 70 7.51 7.52 5.22
C LYS A 70 6.88 8.89 5.48
N ASP A 71 7.03 9.82 4.54
CA ASP A 71 6.52 11.19 4.70
C ASP A 71 4.99 11.27 4.60
N ILE A 72 4.38 10.44 3.75
CA ILE A 72 2.93 10.33 3.64
C ILE A 72 2.35 9.79 4.95
N LYS A 73 2.93 8.71 5.49
CA LYS A 73 2.52 8.14 6.79
C LYS A 73 2.64 9.17 7.91
N LYS A 74 3.73 9.94 7.94
CA LYS A 74 3.90 11.03 8.91
C LYS A 74 2.76 12.05 8.79
N ARG A 75 2.49 12.53 7.57
CA ARG A 75 1.41 13.51 7.34
C ARG A 75 0.03 12.96 7.72
N CYS A 76 -0.26 11.71 7.38
CA CYS A 76 -1.52 11.05 7.76
C CYS A 76 -1.66 10.95 9.28
N ASN A 77 -0.60 10.54 9.99
CA ASN A 77 -0.60 10.48 11.46
C ASN A 77 -0.81 11.87 12.08
N ASP A 78 -0.13 12.89 11.56
CA ASP A 78 -0.27 14.28 12.04
C ASP A 78 -1.71 14.79 11.88
N ILE A 79 -2.41 14.40 10.81
CA ILE A 79 -3.83 14.74 10.59
C ILE A 79 -4.74 13.90 11.49
N ALA A 80 -4.51 12.59 11.58
CA ALA A 80 -5.30 11.69 12.39
C ALA A 80 -5.29 12.10 13.87
N LEU A 81 -4.13 12.48 14.41
CA LEU A 81 -3.99 12.96 15.79
C LEU A 81 -4.79 14.25 16.06
N LYS A 82 -4.93 15.13 15.06
CA LYS A 82 -5.77 16.33 15.19
C LYS A 82 -7.26 16.00 15.21
N LEU A 83 -7.67 14.95 14.48
CA LEU A 83 -9.06 14.50 14.41
C LEU A 83 -9.46 13.59 15.59
N TYR A 84 -8.47 12.92 16.20
CA TYR A 84 -8.68 11.92 17.23
C TYR A 84 -9.57 12.39 18.41
N PRO A 85 -9.38 13.59 19.01
CA PRO A 85 -10.22 14.03 20.12
C PRO A 85 -11.70 14.10 19.74
N ARG A 86 -12.01 14.51 18.50
CA ARG A 86 -13.38 14.58 18.01
C ARG A 86 -13.97 13.20 17.76
N ALA A 87 -13.18 12.28 17.19
CA ALA A 87 -13.60 10.90 17.01
C ALA A 87 -13.88 10.22 18.36
N GLU A 88 -13.03 10.47 19.36
CA GLU A 88 -13.21 9.96 20.72
C GLU A 88 -14.50 10.50 21.38
N GLU A 89 -14.76 11.79 21.24
CA GLU A 89 -16.00 12.41 21.74
C GLU A 89 -17.24 11.77 21.10
N LEU A 90 -17.23 11.56 19.78
CA LEU A 90 -18.33 10.92 19.05
C LEU A 90 -18.60 9.50 19.54
N VAL A 91 -17.57 8.70 19.77
CA VAL A 91 -17.71 7.33 20.27
C VAL A 91 -18.26 7.34 21.70
N ARG A 92 -17.67 8.13 22.59
CA ARG A 92 -18.06 8.19 24.01
C ARG A 92 -19.47 8.76 24.21
N GLY A 93 -19.90 9.68 23.34
CA GLY A 93 -21.23 10.30 23.37
C GLY A 93 -22.32 9.52 22.63
N SER A 94 -22.00 8.38 22.01
CA SER A 94 -22.98 7.59 21.25
C SER A 94 -23.81 6.66 22.15
N GLU A 95 -24.99 6.26 21.66
CA GLU A 95 -25.86 5.28 22.34
C GLU A 95 -25.21 3.89 22.45
N ASP A 96 -24.37 3.54 21.47
CA ASP A 96 -23.62 2.28 21.43
C ASP A 96 -22.16 2.57 21.05
N PRO A 97 -21.28 2.81 22.05
CA PRO A 97 -19.87 3.12 21.83
C PRO A 97 -19.10 2.04 21.10
N PHE A 98 -19.48 0.76 21.27
CA PHE A 98 -18.82 -0.33 20.57
C PHE A 98 -19.11 -0.24 19.08
N LYS A 99 -20.39 -0.10 18.72
CA LYS A 99 -20.81 0.06 17.32
C LYS A 99 -20.25 1.34 16.70
N ALA A 100 -20.15 2.44 17.45
CA ALA A 100 -19.60 3.69 16.96
C ALA A 100 -18.08 3.63 16.69
N ALA A 101 -17.36 2.66 17.27
CA ALA A 101 -15.92 2.50 17.13
C ALA A 101 -15.49 1.52 16.01
N VAL A 102 -16.42 0.78 15.40
CA VAL A 102 -16.17 -0.22 14.33
C VAL A 102 -16.47 0.37 12.96
#